data_AF-A0AA39UPZ3-F1
#
_entry.id   AF-A0AA39UPZ3-F1
#
_cell.length_a   1.000
_cell.length_b   1.000
_cell.length_c   1.000
_cell.angle_alpha   90.00
_cell.angle_beta   90.00
_cell.angle_gamma   90.00
#
_symmetry.space_group_name_H-M   'P 1'
#
loop_
_entity.id
_entity.type
_entity.pdbx_description
1 polymer ?
#
loop_
_entity_poly.entity_id
_entity_poly.type
_entity_poly.pdbx_seq_one_letter_code
_entity_poly.pdbx_strand_id
1 'polypeptide(L)'
;SLDLSFWYNSAFGSPVGRVQGTGYVQELVARLTQERIKEHRLSTNATLDDDPTTFPFGNSLYVDATHEVVVLNIITALNLTTLAATGPLPYDHIPENRSFKVSELAPFATNMQFQCMNTSSFISSTGLT
;
A
#
# COMPACT_ATOMS: atom_id res chain seq x y z
N SER A 1 -8.39 -18.37 13.18
CA SER A 1 -8.57 -16.90 13.15
C SER A 1 -8.21 -16.39 11.76
N LEU A 2 -8.99 -15.47 11.18
CA LEU A 2 -8.64 -14.83 9.90
C LEU A 2 -7.37 -13.97 10.01
N ASP A 3 -7.16 -13.31 11.16
CA ASP A 3 -5.94 -12.53 11.43
C ASP A 3 -4.68 -13.36 11.21
N LEU A 4 -4.65 -14.60 11.74
CA LEU A 4 -3.52 -15.51 11.56
C LEU A 4 -3.33 -15.91 10.10
N SER A 5 -4.41 -16.28 9.41
CA SER A 5 -4.33 -16.69 7.99
C SER A 5 -3.73 -15.59 7.13
N PHE A 6 -4.26 -14.37 7.24
CA PHE A 6 -3.80 -13.25 6.43
C PHE A 6 -2.42 -12.75 6.85
N TRP A 7 -2.10 -12.73 8.14
CA TRP A 7 -0.78 -12.37 8.63
C TRP A 7 0.33 -13.22 7.98
N TYR A 8 0.15 -14.55 8.00
CA TYR A 8 1.16 -15.49 7.54
C TYR A 8 1.10 -15.78 6.03
N ASN A 9 -0.02 -15.54 5.35
CA ASN A 9 -0.15 -15.80 3.91
C ASN A 9 0.04 -14.55 3.04
N SER A 10 -0.39 -13.37 3.49
CA SER A 10 -0.55 -12.19 2.61
C SER A 10 -0.08 -10.87 3.21
N ALA A 11 0.34 -10.84 4.47
CA ALA A 11 0.80 -9.62 5.12
C ALA A 11 2.25 -9.76 5.62
N PHE A 12 2.60 -9.02 6.67
CA PHE A 12 3.96 -8.87 7.19
C PHE A 12 4.64 -10.18 7.62
N GLY A 13 3.88 -11.23 7.98
CA GLY A 13 4.41 -12.55 8.31
C GLY A 13 4.65 -13.45 7.11
N SER A 14 4.20 -13.08 5.91
CA SER A 14 4.34 -13.87 4.71
C SER A 14 5.73 -13.69 4.06
N PRO A 15 6.42 -14.78 3.69
CA PRO A 15 7.71 -14.69 2.99
C PRO A 15 7.57 -14.08 1.58
N VAL A 16 6.36 -14.06 1.02
CA VAL A 16 6.08 -13.55 -0.33
C VAL A 16 5.13 -12.35 -0.36
N GLY A 17 4.54 -11.96 0.77
CA GLY A 17 3.53 -10.87 0.81
C GLY A 17 4.06 -9.55 0.24
N ARG A 18 5.32 -9.20 0.57
CA ARG A 18 5.98 -8.00 0.05
C ARG A 18 6.07 -8.01 -1.49
N VAL A 19 6.60 -9.09 -2.08
CA VAL A 19 6.83 -9.12 -3.53
C VAL A 19 5.53 -9.14 -4.33
N GLN A 20 4.47 -9.73 -3.78
CA GLN A 20 3.14 -9.78 -4.41
C GLN A 20 2.48 -8.40 -4.50
N GLY A 21 2.84 -7.45 -3.62
CA GLY A 21 2.32 -6.08 -3.66
C GLY A 21 3.18 -5.11 -4.46
N THR A 22 4.43 -5.47 -4.76
CA THR A 22 5.41 -4.53 -5.33
C THR A 22 5.01 -4.01 -6.71
N GLY A 23 4.35 -4.80 -7.57
CA GLY A 23 3.96 -4.30 -8.90
C GLY A 23 2.98 -3.12 -8.81
N TYR A 24 1.99 -3.18 -7.92
CA TYR A 24 1.10 -2.05 -7.66
C TYR A 24 1.86 -0.84 -7.11
N VAL A 25 2.88 -1.07 -6.25
CA VAL A 25 3.74 0.02 -5.76
C VAL A 25 4.53 0.66 -6.91
N GLN A 26 4.99 -0.11 -7.90
CA GLN A 26 5.63 0.45 -9.09
C GLN A 26 4.66 1.32 -9.90
N GLU A 27 3.42 0.87 -10.10
CA GLU A 27 2.36 1.65 -10.76
C GLU A 27 2.01 2.92 -9.98
N LEU A 28 1.90 2.84 -8.65
CA LEU A 28 1.66 3.99 -7.77
C LEU A 28 2.78 5.03 -7.89
N VAL A 29 4.04 4.59 -7.81
CA VAL A 29 5.21 5.47 -8.00
C VAL A 29 5.18 6.12 -9.38
N ALA A 30 4.91 5.34 -10.43
CA ALA A 30 4.81 5.84 -11.81
C ALA A 30 3.75 6.95 -11.95
N ARG A 31 2.59 6.80 -11.32
CA ARG A 31 1.53 7.83 -11.30
C ARG A 31 1.95 9.07 -10.53
N LEU A 32 2.61 8.91 -9.38
CA LEU A 32 3.06 10.04 -8.53
C LEU A 32 4.20 10.84 -9.15
N THR A 33 5.12 10.19 -9.86
CA THR A 33 6.28 10.84 -10.50
C THR A 33 6.01 11.22 -11.96
N GLN A 34 4.91 10.71 -12.54
CA GLN A 34 4.62 10.80 -13.98
C GLN A 34 5.73 10.20 -14.85
N GLU A 35 6.41 9.17 -14.35
CA GLU A 35 7.45 8.43 -15.08
C GLU A 35 7.02 6.99 -15.33
N ARG A 36 7.21 6.49 -16.56
CA ARG A 36 6.86 5.10 -16.92
C ARG A 36 7.77 4.09 -16.20
N ILE A 37 7.22 2.90 -15.99
CA ILE A 37 7.95 1.77 -15.43
C ILE A 37 8.99 1.33 -16.47
N LYS A 38 10.26 1.20 -16.05
CA LYS A 38 11.36 0.88 -16.98
C LYS A 38 11.56 -0.62 -17.16
N GLU A 39 11.25 -1.41 -16.14
CA GLU A 39 11.46 -2.85 -16.12
C GLU A 39 10.25 -3.57 -15.50
N HIS A 40 9.66 -4.47 -16.29
CA HIS A 40 8.50 -5.28 -15.89
C HIS A 40 8.95 -6.68 -15.48
N ARG A 41 9.52 -6.81 -14.26
CA ARG A 41 10.05 -8.09 -13.73
C ARG A 41 9.20 -8.70 -12.62
N LEU A 42 8.12 -8.02 -12.24
CA LEU A 42 7.22 -8.40 -11.16
C LEU A 42 5.80 -8.58 -11.73
N SER A 43 4.76 -8.14 -11.03
CA SER A 43 3.37 -8.37 -11.44
C SER A 43 2.79 -7.33 -12.42
N THR A 44 3.57 -6.31 -12.80
CA THR A 44 3.21 -5.28 -13.79
C THR A 44 3.12 -5.85 -15.21
N ASN A 45 2.31 -5.26 -16.09
CA ASN A 45 2.14 -5.73 -17.47
C ASN A 45 2.59 -4.66 -18.46
N ALA A 46 3.75 -4.87 -19.10
CA ALA A 46 4.34 -3.92 -20.04
C ALA A 46 3.38 -3.45 -21.14
N THR A 47 2.58 -4.37 -21.71
CA THR A 47 1.61 -4.02 -22.76
C THR A 47 0.56 -3.02 -22.27
N LEU A 48 0.14 -3.10 -21.01
CA LEU A 48 -0.86 -2.21 -20.44
C LEU A 48 -0.24 -0.93 -19.85
N ASP A 49 0.90 -1.06 -19.19
CA ASP A 49 1.53 0.03 -18.43
C ASP A 49 2.31 1.01 -19.34
N ASP A 50 2.77 0.54 -20.51
CA ASP A 50 3.47 1.38 -21.50
C ASP A 50 2.50 2.09 -22.47
N ASP A 51 1.24 1.64 -22.58
CA ASP A 51 0.24 2.25 -23.43
C ASP A 51 -0.49 3.41 -22.69
N PRO A 52 -0.41 4.66 -23.19
CA PRO A 52 -1.11 5.80 -22.57
C PRO A 52 -2.63 5.69 -22.56
N THR A 53 -3.21 4.80 -23.35
CA THR A 53 -4.65 4.52 -23.37
C THR A 53 -5.09 3.73 -22.14
N THR A 54 -4.30 2.75 -21.71
CA THR A 54 -4.64 1.86 -20.60
C THR A 54 -3.99 2.29 -19.29
N PHE A 55 -2.86 2.99 -19.33
CA PHE A 55 -2.19 3.55 -18.16
C PHE A 55 -1.89 5.05 -18.34
N PRO A 56 -2.92 5.93 -18.35
CA PRO A 56 -2.74 7.36 -18.57
C PRO A 56 -2.10 8.09 -17.38
N PHE A 57 -1.29 9.11 -17.66
CA PHE A 57 -0.82 10.08 -16.65
C PHE A 57 -1.62 11.39 -16.70
N GLY A 58 -1.62 12.14 -15.60
CA GLY A 58 -2.22 13.48 -15.52
C GLY A 58 -3.69 13.50 -15.08
N ASN A 59 -4.28 12.36 -14.74
CA ASN A 59 -5.61 12.35 -14.12
C ASN A 59 -5.50 12.87 -12.68
N SER A 60 -6.48 13.66 -12.25
CA SER A 60 -6.56 14.11 -10.85
C SER A 60 -6.95 12.99 -9.88
N LEU A 61 -7.53 11.89 -10.39
CA LEU A 61 -7.98 10.76 -9.59
C LEU A 61 -7.72 9.45 -10.34
N TYR A 62 -7.23 8.46 -9.60
CA TYR A 62 -7.09 7.08 -10.03
C TYR A 62 -7.84 6.18 -9.04
N VAL A 63 -8.57 5.18 -9.53
CA VAL A 63 -9.33 4.24 -8.70
C VAL A 63 -9.11 2.83 -9.24
N ASP A 64 -8.54 1.97 -8.40
CA ASP A 64 -8.35 0.54 -8.69
C ASP A 64 -9.18 -0.28 -7.70
N ALA A 65 -9.90 -1.29 -8.19
CA ALA A 65 -10.67 -2.22 -7.36
C ALA A 65 -9.93 -3.56 -7.29
N THR A 66 -9.80 -4.12 -6.08
CA THR A 66 -9.02 -5.34 -5.86
C THR A 66 -9.55 -6.16 -4.66
N HIS A 67 -8.90 -7.29 -4.39
CA HIS A 67 -9.21 -8.19 -3.28
C HIS A 67 -8.42 -7.84 -2.01
N GLU A 68 -8.96 -8.22 -0.85
CA GLU A 68 -8.38 -8.03 0.47
C GLU A 68 -6.93 -8.56 0.60
N VAL A 69 -6.64 -9.72 -0.03
CA VAL A 69 -5.29 -10.29 -0.11
C VAL A 69 -4.33 -9.29 -0.77
N VAL A 70 -4.75 -8.64 -1.85
CA VAL A 70 -3.94 -7.69 -2.60
C VAL A 70 -3.72 -6.41 -1.80
N VAL A 71 -4.74 -5.91 -1.10
CA VAL A 71 -4.60 -4.76 -0.20
C VAL A 71 -3.53 -5.03 0.88
N LEU A 72 -3.55 -6.21 1.50
CA LEU A 72 -2.56 -6.57 2.52
C LEU A 72 -1.15 -6.75 1.95
N ASN A 73 -1.03 -7.30 0.73
CA ASN A 73 0.24 -7.36 0.02
C ASN A 73 0.78 -5.94 -0.25
N ILE A 74 -0.07 -5.01 -0.70
CA ILE A 74 0.29 -3.60 -0.96
C ILE A 74 0.75 -2.90 0.33
N ILE A 75 -0.01 -3.03 1.42
CA ILE A 75 0.35 -2.50 2.75
C ILE A 75 1.74 -3.00 3.18
N THR A 76 2.00 -4.28 2.94
CA THR A 76 3.28 -4.92 3.29
C THR A 76 4.41 -4.46 2.37
N ALA A 77 4.14 -4.30 1.07
CA ALA A 77 5.09 -3.81 0.07
C ALA A 77 5.52 -2.36 0.34
N LEU A 78 4.57 -1.50 0.71
CA LEU A 78 4.79 -0.13 1.16
C LEU A 78 5.51 -0.04 2.52
N ASN A 79 5.67 -1.17 3.20
CA ASN A 79 6.38 -1.27 4.47
C ASN A 79 5.75 -0.39 5.57
N LEU A 80 4.41 -0.35 5.65
CA LEU A 80 3.65 0.38 6.68
C LEU A 80 3.70 -0.36 8.03
N THR A 81 4.90 -0.49 8.60
CA THR A 81 5.19 -1.36 9.75
C THR A 81 4.47 -0.97 11.04
N THR A 82 3.93 0.25 11.13
CA THR A 82 3.07 0.68 12.25
C THR A 82 1.84 -0.22 12.42
N LEU A 83 1.30 -0.78 11.32
CA LEU A 83 0.18 -1.72 11.32
C LEU A 83 0.58 -3.12 11.83
N ALA A 84 1.87 -3.36 12.00
CA ALA A 84 2.47 -4.63 12.45
C ALA A 84 3.42 -4.43 13.63
N ALA A 85 3.31 -3.31 14.35
CA ALA A 85 4.23 -2.91 15.42
C ALA A 85 4.36 -3.95 16.55
N THR A 86 3.33 -4.75 16.81
CA THR A 86 3.36 -5.78 17.86
C THR A 86 4.07 -7.06 17.46
N GLY A 87 4.51 -7.17 16.20
CA GLY A 87 5.21 -8.34 15.68
C GLY A 87 4.30 -9.53 15.36
N PRO A 88 4.88 -10.72 15.17
CA PRO A 88 4.17 -11.94 14.77
C PRO A 88 3.01 -12.33 15.69
N LEU A 89 1.92 -12.77 15.09
CA LEU A 89 0.74 -13.23 15.83
C LEU A 89 0.95 -14.63 16.40
N PRO A 90 0.82 -14.84 17.72
CA PRO A 90 0.90 -16.16 18.34
C PRO A 90 -0.30 -17.05 17.95
N TYR A 91 -0.10 -18.37 17.95
CA TYR A 91 -1.12 -19.36 17.54
C TYR A 91 -1.92 -19.95 18.70
N ASP A 92 -1.53 -19.67 19.94
CA ASP A 92 -2.07 -20.26 21.17
C ASP A 92 -2.96 -19.30 21.98
N HIS A 93 -2.90 -17.99 21.72
CA HIS A 93 -3.74 -16.99 22.35
C HIS A 93 -3.96 -15.78 21.44
N ILE A 94 -4.90 -14.90 21.82
CA ILE A 94 -5.16 -13.64 21.14
C ILE A 94 -4.48 -12.52 21.94
N PRO A 95 -3.51 -11.77 21.39
CA PRO A 95 -2.92 -10.66 22.11
C PRO A 95 -3.92 -9.51 22.29
N GLU A 96 -3.98 -8.94 23.49
CA GLU A 96 -4.92 -7.88 23.85
C GLU A 96 -4.71 -6.60 23.03
N ASN A 97 -3.45 -6.19 22.86
CA ASN A 97 -3.07 -4.93 22.22
C ASN A 97 -2.48 -5.12 20.82
N ARG A 98 -2.93 -6.13 20.05
CA ARG A 98 -2.39 -6.39 18.70
C ARG A 98 -2.61 -5.20 17.75
N SER A 99 -1.57 -4.82 17.01
CA SER A 99 -1.65 -3.76 15.99
C SER A 99 -2.28 -4.25 14.70
N PHE A 100 -2.13 -5.55 14.39
CA PHE A 100 -2.64 -6.15 13.17
C PHE A 100 -4.01 -6.78 13.42
N LYS A 101 -5.04 -6.26 12.75
CA LYS A 101 -6.41 -6.78 12.76
C LYS A 101 -6.99 -6.68 11.36
N VAL A 102 -7.30 -7.81 10.74
CA VAL A 102 -7.79 -7.85 9.36
C VAL A 102 -9.10 -7.10 9.22
N SER A 103 -9.97 -7.13 10.22
CA SER A 103 -11.24 -6.38 10.21
C SER A 103 -11.07 -4.86 10.16
N GLU A 104 -9.91 -4.32 10.54
CA GLU A 104 -9.60 -2.89 10.46
C GLU A 104 -8.81 -2.55 9.18
N LEU A 105 -7.99 -3.48 8.71
CA LEU A 105 -7.11 -3.27 7.54
C LEU A 105 -7.76 -3.64 6.20
N ALA A 106 -8.59 -4.67 6.20
CA ALA A 106 -9.23 -5.21 5.01
C ALA A 106 -10.70 -5.66 5.25
N PRO A 107 -11.58 -4.81 5.84
CA PRO A 107 -13.02 -5.10 5.90
C PRO A 107 -13.68 -5.18 4.51
N PHE A 108 -14.94 -5.59 4.45
CA PHE A 108 -15.73 -5.43 3.23
C PHE A 108 -15.75 -3.97 2.77
N ALA A 109 -15.55 -3.76 1.46
CA ALA A 109 -15.44 -2.43 0.85
C ALA A 109 -14.31 -1.57 1.44
N THR A 110 -13.18 -2.19 1.79
CA THR A 110 -11.96 -1.47 2.18
C THR A 110 -11.61 -0.39 1.16
N ASN A 111 -11.29 0.79 1.66
CA ASN A 111 -10.87 1.92 0.85
C ASN A 111 -9.55 2.48 1.41
N MET A 112 -8.50 2.46 0.59
CA MET A 112 -7.20 3.05 0.88
C MET A 112 -6.96 4.21 -0.08
N GLN A 113 -6.51 5.35 0.45
CA GLN A 113 -6.29 6.56 -0.34
C GLN A 113 -4.85 7.03 -0.19
N PHE A 114 -4.18 7.22 -1.32
CA PHE A 114 -2.88 7.88 -1.41
C PHE A 114 -3.10 9.31 -1.89
N GLN A 115 -2.65 10.29 -1.12
CA GLN A 115 -2.86 11.70 -1.42
C GLN A 115 -1.52 12.41 -1.58
N CYS A 116 -1.35 13.13 -2.69
CA CYS A 116 -0.24 14.05 -2.90
C CYS A 116 -0.78 15.47 -2.74
N MET A 117 -0.24 16.22 -1.77
CA MET A 117 -0.70 17.57 -1.44
C MET A 117 0.47 18.54 -1.53
N ASN A 118 0.21 19.71 -2.12
CA ASN A 118 1.13 20.84 -2.07
C ASN A 118 0.65 21.82 -0.98
N THR A 119 1.54 22.24 -0.10
CA THR A 119 1.21 23.17 0.99
C THR A 119 2.11 24.40 0.91
N SER A 120 1.53 25.59 1.09
CA SER A 120 2.31 26.82 1.29
C SER A 120 2.67 26.94 2.78
N SER A 121 3.94 26.78 3.13
CA SER A 121 4.38 27.06 4.49
C SER A 121 4.36 28.57 4.73
N PHE A 122 3.51 29.02 5.66
CA PHE A 122 3.52 30.40 6.12
C PHE A 122 4.66 30.55 7.14
N ILE A 123 5.83 31.03 6.70
CA ILE A 123 6.88 31.44 7.65
C ILE A 123 6.46 32.81 8.19
N SER A 124 5.87 32.83 9.39
CA SER A 124 5.73 34.07 10.15
C SER A 124 7.12 34.50 10.62
N SER A 125 7.71 35.47 9.91
CA SER A 125 8.86 36.20 10.43
C SER A 125 8.38 37.15 11.53
N THR A 126 8.09 36.64 12.72
CA THR A 126 8.14 37.50 13.91
C THR A 126 9.60 37.74 14.23
N GLY A 127 10.17 38.73 13.52
CA GLY A 127 11.38 39.39 13.95
C GLY A 127 11.13 39.98 15.33
N LEU A 128 11.89 39.48 16.31
CA LEU A 128 12.08 40.14 17.58
C LEU A 128 12.84 41.45 17.30
N THR A 129 12.13 42.57 17.42
CA THR A 129 12.72 43.86 17.80
C THR A 129 12.33 44.15 19.24
#